data_AF-A0A3N4KHL3-F1
#
_entry.id   AF-A0A3N4KHL3-F1
#
_cell.length_a   1.000
_cell.length_b   1.000
_cell.length_c   1.000
_cell.angle_alpha   90.00
_cell.angle_beta   90.00
_cell.angle_gamma   90.00
#
_symmetry.space_group_name_H-M   'P 1'
#
loop_
_entity.id
_entity.type
_entity.pdbx_description
1 polymer ?
#
loop_
_entity_poly.entity_id
_entity_poly.type
_entity_poly.pdbx_seq_one_letter_code
_entity_poly.pdbx_strand_id
1 'polypeptide(L)'
;MAPPHSSNSQATDLVKAGAVLAMQKAGISYSGIKRATGVKKRTAINIVNRAKSRAGKNAKLHNLLSKENVEPTPKSGRPATISERDKRYLIRLVERPENRRATLPEIADISGLQISRESVRKILKDSGGNLDGNQF
;
A
#
# COMPACT_ATOMS: atom_id res chain seq x y z
N MET A 1 -24.81 1.19 5.17
CA MET A 1 -24.29 0.12 4.28
C MET A 1 -23.60 0.80 3.10
N ALA A 2 -22.28 0.66 2.96
CA ALA A 2 -21.55 1.21 1.81
C ALA A 2 -21.66 0.25 0.62
N PRO A 3 -21.83 0.72 -0.63
CA PRO A 3 -21.88 -0.15 -1.78
C PRO A 3 -20.53 -0.86 -2.00
N PRO A 4 -20.52 -2.13 -2.44
CA PRO A 4 -19.29 -2.83 -2.77
C PRO A 4 -18.60 -2.13 -3.94
N HIS A 5 -17.45 -1.51 -3.68
CA HIS A 5 -16.65 -0.87 -4.72
C HIS A 5 -16.01 -1.91 -5.65
N SER A 6 -16.74 -2.23 -6.71
CA SER A 6 -16.29 -2.50 -8.09
C SER A 6 -14.95 -3.24 -8.28
N SER A 7 -15.00 -4.56 -8.22
CA SER A 7 -13.99 -5.46 -8.81
C SER A 7 -13.94 -5.35 -10.35
N ASN A 8 -15.04 -4.95 -11.00
CA ASN A 8 -15.13 -4.85 -12.46
C ASN A 8 -14.27 -3.71 -13.06
N SER A 9 -14.15 -2.55 -12.42
CA SER A 9 -13.38 -1.44 -12.99
C SER A 9 -11.89 -1.77 -13.10
N GLN A 10 -11.32 -2.45 -12.09
CA GLN A 10 -9.90 -2.83 -12.10
C GLN A 10 -9.57 -3.81 -13.22
N ALA A 11 -10.43 -4.80 -13.48
CA ALA A 11 -10.26 -5.72 -14.59
C ALA A 11 -10.24 -4.98 -15.94
N THR A 12 -11.15 -4.02 -16.14
CA THR A 12 -11.17 -3.23 -17.39
C THR A 12 -9.94 -2.33 -17.56
N ASP A 13 -9.38 -1.81 -16.47
CA ASP A 13 -8.18 -0.97 -16.49
C ASP A 13 -6.93 -1.78 -16.85
N LEU A 14 -6.83 -3.02 -16.36
CA LEU A 14 -5.74 -3.94 -16.72
C LEU A 14 -5.80 -4.31 -18.21
N VAL A 15 -6.99 -4.63 -18.72
CA VAL A 15 -7.19 -4.94 -20.15
C VAL A 15 -6.79 -3.75 -21.02
N LYS A 16 -7.20 -2.54 -20.66
CA LYS A 16 -6.80 -1.30 -21.38
C LYS A 16 -5.31 -1.06 -21.31
N ALA A 17 -4.66 -1.27 -20.16
CA ALA A 17 -3.22 -1.11 -20.02
C ALA A 17 -2.44 -2.13 -20.86
N GLY A 18 -2.88 -3.39 -20.89
CA GLY A 18 -2.31 -4.42 -21.77
C GLY A 18 -2.45 -4.07 -23.25
N ALA A 19 -3.63 -3.62 -23.68
CA ALA A 19 -3.88 -3.18 -25.06
C ALA A 19 -2.99 -1.99 -25.47
N VAL A 20 -2.83 -0.99 -24.59
CA VAL A 20 -1.92 0.15 -24.81
C VAL A 20 -0.48 -0.32 -25.05
N LEU A 21 0.02 -1.25 -24.22
CA LEU A 21 1.39 -1.77 -24.36
C LEU A 21 1.57 -2.60 -25.63
N ALA A 22 0.59 -3.43 -25.99
CA ALA A 22 0.62 -4.21 -27.22
C ALA A 22 0.63 -3.31 -28.48
N MET A 23 -0.23 -2.28 -28.51
CA MET A 23 -0.27 -1.31 -29.60
C MET A 23 1.02 -0.49 -29.70
N GLN A 24 1.58 -0.08 -28.56
CA GLN A 24 2.85 0.63 -28.54
C GLN A 24 4.01 -0.25 -29.05
N LYS A 25 4.00 -1.54 -28.72
CA LYS A 25 4.96 -2.52 -29.25
C LYS A 25 4.84 -2.68 -30.77
N ALA A 26 3.62 -2.59 -31.30
CA ALA A 26 3.34 -2.59 -32.74
C ALA A 26 3.68 -1.26 -33.45
N GLY A 27 4.24 -0.27 -32.74
CA GLY A 27 4.65 1.01 -33.32
C GLY A 27 3.50 1.99 -33.55
N ILE A 28 2.30 1.73 -33.02
CA ILE A 28 1.14 2.61 -33.18
C ILE A 28 1.39 3.91 -32.38
N SER A 29 1.14 5.05 -33.01
CA SER A 29 1.27 6.34 -32.34
C SER A 29 0.27 6.50 -31.19
N TYR A 30 0.61 7.29 -30.17
CA TYR A 30 -0.29 7.54 -29.03
C TYR A 30 -1.66 8.15 -29.43
N SER A 31 -1.71 8.88 -30.55
CA SER A 31 -2.97 9.39 -31.10
C SER A 31 -3.83 8.25 -31.68
N GLY A 32 -3.20 7.26 -32.32
CA GLY A 32 -3.85 6.01 -32.75
C GLY A 32 -4.35 5.20 -31.56
N ILE A 33 -3.53 5.04 -30.52
CA ILE A 33 -3.90 4.33 -29.29
C ILE A 33 -5.12 4.97 -28.62
N LYS A 34 -5.19 6.31 -28.54
CA LYS A 34 -6.35 7.02 -27.99
C LYS A 34 -7.62 6.69 -28.78
N ARG A 35 -7.55 6.69 -30.11
CA ARG A 35 -8.70 6.39 -30.97
C ARG A 35 -9.17 4.95 -30.81
N ALA A 36 -8.26 3.99 -30.67
CA ALA A 36 -8.60 2.58 -30.59
C ALA A 36 -9.05 2.12 -29.19
N THR A 37 -8.47 2.68 -28.12
CA THR A 37 -8.69 2.22 -26.74
C THR A 37 -9.52 3.18 -25.88
N GLY A 38 -9.76 4.41 -26.35
CA GLY A 38 -10.37 5.49 -25.58
C GLY A 38 -9.46 6.07 -24.47
N VAL A 39 -8.26 5.54 -24.27
CA VAL A 39 -7.33 5.98 -23.23
C VAL A 39 -6.70 7.33 -23.62
N LYS A 40 -6.74 8.32 -22.71
CA LYS A 40 -6.11 9.62 -22.94
C LYS A 40 -4.60 9.46 -23.22
N LYS A 41 -4.07 10.25 -24.16
CA LYS A 41 -2.65 10.23 -24.55
C LYS A 41 -1.69 10.27 -23.35
N ARG A 42 -1.93 11.16 -22.38
CA ARG A 42 -1.12 11.27 -21.15
C ARG A 42 -1.16 9.98 -20.31
N THR A 43 -2.33 9.36 -20.19
CA THR A 43 -2.50 8.08 -19.49
C THR A 43 -1.75 6.96 -20.20
N ALA A 44 -1.84 6.87 -21.53
CA ALA A 44 -1.12 5.88 -22.32
C ALA A 44 0.41 6.02 -22.17
N ILE A 45 0.93 7.26 -22.20
CA ILE A 45 2.35 7.55 -21.95
C ILE A 45 2.77 7.08 -20.54
N ASN A 46 1.96 7.40 -19.52
CA ASN A 46 2.26 6.98 -18.15
C ASN A 46 2.28 5.46 -17.99
N ILE A 47 1.36 4.74 -18.66
CA ILE A 47 1.34 3.27 -18.66
C ILE A 47 2.63 2.72 -19.26
N VAL A 48 3.05 3.22 -20.43
CA VAL A 48 4.27 2.78 -21.12
C VAL A 48 5.51 3.08 -20.29
N ASN A 49 5.64 4.30 -19.76
CA ASN A 49 6.79 4.70 -18.95
C ASN A 49 6.91 3.89 -17.67
N ARG A 50 5.78 3.60 -17.00
CA ARG A 50 5.74 2.73 -15.82
C ARG A 50 6.19 1.31 -16.15
N ALA A 51 5.69 0.73 -17.23
CA ALA A 51 6.09 -0.61 -17.66
C ALA A 51 7.59 -0.66 -17.98
N LYS A 52 8.14 0.34 -18.69
CA LYS A 52 9.58 0.45 -18.97
C LYS A 52 10.42 0.60 -17.69
N SER A 53 9.97 1.44 -16.75
CA SER A 53 10.65 1.66 -15.48
C SER A 53 10.75 0.37 -14.65
N ARG A 54 9.71 -0.47 -14.66
CA ARG A 54 9.70 -1.73 -13.90
C ARG A 54 10.50 -2.83 -14.58
N ALA A 55 10.45 -2.89 -15.91
CA ALA A 55 11.18 -3.91 -16.65
C ALA A 55 12.70 -3.67 -16.64
N GLY A 56 13.16 -2.45 -16.36
CA GLY A 56 14.58 -2.10 -16.24
C GLY A 56 15.25 -1.76 -17.58
N LYS A 57 16.49 -1.23 -17.53
CA LYS A 57 17.20 -0.69 -18.71
C LYS A 57 17.45 -1.71 -19.84
N ASN A 58 17.46 -3.02 -19.51
CA ASN A 58 17.74 -4.12 -20.44
C ASN A 58 16.51 -4.97 -20.78
N ALA A 59 15.31 -4.54 -20.37
CA ALA A 59 14.11 -5.32 -20.69
C ALA A 59 13.83 -5.33 -22.19
N LYS A 60 13.87 -6.52 -22.76
CA LYS A 60 13.31 -6.76 -24.08
C LYS A 60 11.81 -6.48 -24.04
N LEU A 61 11.27 -5.94 -25.14
CA LEU A 61 9.85 -5.54 -25.29
C LEU A 61 8.84 -6.62 -24.88
N HIS A 62 9.20 -7.90 -24.92
CA HIS A 62 8.33 -9.00 -24.46
C HIS A 62 8.07 -9.01 -22.95
N ASN A 63 8.98 -8.48 -22.13
CA ASN A 63 8.80 -8.41 -20.68
C ASN A 63 7.76 -7.36 -20.26
N LEU A 64 7.41 -6.40 -21.13
CA LEU A 64 6.49 -5.31 -20.79
C LEU A 64 5.04 -5.79 -20.61
N LEU A 65 4.67 -6.90 -21.25
CA LEU A 65 3.32 -7.47 -21.16
C LEU A 65 3.16 -8.43 -19.96
N SER A 66 4.19 -8.58 -19.11
CA SER A 66 4.06 -9.39 -17.91
C SER A 66 3.00 -8.78 -16.97
N LYS A 67 2.26 -9.65 -16.27
CA LYS A 67 1.21 -9.25 -15.32
C LYS A 67 1.70 -8.20 -14.33
N GLU A 68 2.91 -8.39 -13.81
CA GLU A 68 3.59 -7.48 -12.88
C GLU A 68 3.83 -6.07 -13.42
N ASN A 69 3.93 -5.89 -14.74
CA ASN A 69 4.17 -4.59 -15.38
C ASN A 69 2.87 -3.85 -15.74
N VAL A 70 1.78 -4.58 -15.86
CA VAL A 70 0.44 -4.04 -16.16
C VAL A 70 -0.29 -3.63 -14.88
N GLU A 71 -0.11 -4.38 -13.80
CA GLU A 71 -0.83 -4.16 -12.55
C GLU A 71 -0.45 -2.83 -11.87
N PRO A 72 -1.43 -2.06 -11.35
CA PRO A 72 -1.13 -0.85 -10.61
C PRO A 72 -0.33 -1.18 -9.33
N THR A 73 0.73 -0.40 -9.04
CA THR A 73 1.40 -0.55 -7.74
C THR A 73 0.41 -0.14 -6.65
N PRO A 74 0.28 -0.90 -5.55
CA PRO A 74 -0.45 -0.41 -4.39
C PRO A 74 0.16 0.92 -3.95
N LYS A 75 -0.70 1.90 -3.65
CA LYS A 75 -0.23 3.18 -3.13
C LYS A 75 0.41 2.94 -1.78
N SER A 76 1.62 3.46 -1.56
CA SER A 76 2.18 3.54 -0.21
C SER A 76 1.21 4.35 0.64
N GLY A 77 0.71 3.75 1.73
CA GLY A 77 -0.11 4.47 2.69
C GLY A 77 0.66 5.62 3.34
N ARG A 78 -0.04 6.40 4.18
CA ARG A 78 0.63 7.39 5.02
C ARG A 78 1.67 6.67 5.90
N PRO A 79 2.90 7.19 6.03
CA PRO A 79 3.87 6.62 6.96
C PRO A 79 3.27 6.56 8.36
N ALA A 80 3.58 5.51 9.10
CA ALA A 80 3.12 5.36 10.47
C ALA A 80 3.63 6.54 11.31
N THR A 81 2.76 7.11 12.15
CA THR A 81 3.12 8.22 13.06
C THR A 81 4.17 7.81 14.10
N ILE A 82 4.28 6.51 14.38
CA ILE A 82 5.15 5.94 15.41
C ILE A 82 6.18 5.02 14.73
N SER A 83 7.44 5.16 15.12
CA SER A 83 8.53 4.34 14.58
C SER A 83 8.45 2.89 15.08
N GLU A 84 8.99 1.95 14.31
CA GLU A 84 9.11 0.55 14.74
C GLU A 84 9.99 0.37 15.99
N ARG A 85 10.89 1.34 16.26
CA ARG A 85 11.68 1.35 17.49
C ARG A 85 10.79 1.62 18.69
N ASP A 86 9.93 2.62 18.60
CA ASP A 86 9.05 3.04 19.69
C ASP A 86 7.95 2.00 19.96
N LYS A 87 7.42 1.36 18.90
CA LYS A 87 6.52 0.22 19.06
C LYS A 87 7.15 -0.91 19.87
N ARG A 88 8.38 -1.30 19.51
CA ARG A 88 9.13 -2.34 20.25
C ARG A 88 9.42 -1.92 21.68
N TYR A 89 9.71 -0.64 21.90
CA TYR A 89 9.89 -0.11 23.25
C TYR A 89 8.60 -0.24 24.08
N LEU A 90 7.44 0.15 23.54
CA LEU A 90 6.14 0.01 24.20
C LEU A 90 5.80 -1.45 24.54
N ILE A 91 6.02 -2.37 23.60
CA ILE A 91 5.78 -3.80 23.83
C ILE A 91 6.64 -4.30 25.00
N ARG A 92 7.95 -4.02 24.96
CA ARG A 92 8.86 -4.39 26.05
C ARG A 92 8.52 -3.72 27.38
N LEU A 93 7.99 -2.50 27.34
CA LEU A 93 7.62 -1.76 28.55
C LEU A 93 6.48 -2.46 29.28
N VAL A 94 5.48 -2.96 28.54
CA VAL A 94 4.33 -3.71 29.08
C VAL A 94 4.72 -5.13 29.54
N GLU A 95 5.71 -5.75 28.91
CA GLU A 95 6.22 -7.06 29.31
C GLU A 95 7.01 -7.05 30.63
N ARG A 96 7.43 -5.86 31.12
CA ARG A 96 8.14 -5.76 32.40
C ARG A 96 7.22 -6.15 33.56
N PRO A 97 7.71 -6.94 34.54
CA PRO A 97 6.91 -7.32 35.71
C PRO A 97 6.31 -6.15 36.47
N GLU A 98 7.05 -5.04 36.57
CA GLU A 98 6.65 -3.80 37.24
C GLU A 98 5.43 -3.13 36.58
N ASN A 99 5.31 -3.24 35.26
CA ASN A 99 4.29 -2.55 34.46
C ASN A 99 3.18 -3.50 34.00
N ARG A 100 3.20 -4.76 34.44
CA ARG A 100 2.24 -5.78 34.01
C ARG A 100 0.81 -5.48 34.46
N ARG A 101 0.64 -4.57 35.42
CA ARG A 101 -0.66 -4.08 35.88
C ARG A 101 -0.91 -2.61 35.56
N ALA A 102 -0.08 -2.02 34.71
CA ALA A 102 -0.20 -0.61 34.38
C ALA A 102 -1.32 -0.41 33.36
N THR A 103 -2.13 0.61 33.59
CA THR A 103 -3.23 0.95 32.68
C THR A 103 -2.70 1.56 31.38
N LEU A 104 -3.48 1.55 30.30
CA LEU A 104 -3.05 2.13 29.02
C LEU A 104 -2.61 3.61 29.11
N PRO A 105 -3.29 4.49 29.89
CA PRO A 105 -2.79 5.83 30.17
C PRO A 105 -1.44 5.83 30.88
N GLU A 106 -1.26 5.00 31.92
CA GLU A 106 0.01 4.91 32.64
C GLU A 106 1.14 4.44 31.73
N ILE A 107 0.90 3.47 30.84
CA ILE A 107 1.88 3.03 29.85
C ILE A 107 2.26 4.17 28.89
N ALA A 108 1.29 5.00 28.49
CA ALA A 108 1.58 6.17 27.66
C ALA A 108 2.49 7.17 28.41
N ASP A 109 2.17 7.45 29.67
CA ASP A 109 2.92 8.38 30.52
C ASP A 109 4.35 7.86 30.81
N ILE A 110 4.48 6.59 31.21
CA ILE A 110 5.77 5.94 31.48
C ILE A 110 6.63 5.87 30.21
N SER A 111 6.01 5.71 29.05
CA SER A 111 6.76 5.65 27.79
C SER A 111 7.46 6.96 27.45
N GLY A 112 6.97 8.10 27.96
CA GLY A 112 7.42 9.44 27.58
C GLY A 112 7.14 9.80 26.11
N LEU A 113 6.40 8.96 25.38
CA LEU A 113 6.05 9.19 23.99
C LEU A 113 4.76 10.01 23.92
N GLN A 114 4.73 11.03 23.06
CA GLN A 114 3.51 11.83 22.80
C GLN A 114 2.54 11.05 21.91
N ILE A 115 1.98 9.96 22.43
CA ILE A 115 1.11 9.05 21.70
C ILE A 115 -0.26 8.97 22.37
N SER A 116 -1.30 8.89 21.56
CA SER A 116 -2.66 8.75 22.11
C SER A 116 -2.85 7.36 22.73
N ARG A 117 -3.73 7.27 23.74
CA ARG A 117 -4.16 6.00 24.34
C ARG A 117 -4.64 4.99 23.28
N GLU A 118 -5.36 5.48 22.27
CA GLU A 118 -5.88 4.62 21.20
C GLU A 118 -4.75 4.05 20.32
N SER A 119 -3.70 4.85 20.09
CA SER A 119 -2.50 4.38 19.39
C SER A 119 -1.79 3.29 20.18
N VAL A 120 -1.65 3.45 21.50
CA VAL A 120 -1.06 2.42 22.39
C VAL A 120 -1.90 1.14 22.33
N ARG A 121 -3.22 1.25 22.53
CA ARG A 121 -4.15 0.11 22.43
C ARG A 121 -3.99 -0.61 21.10
N LYS A 122 -3.98 0.11 19.99
CA LYS A 122 -3.84 -0.47 18.66
C LYS A 122 -2.51 -1.22 18.50
N ILE A 123 -1.40 -0.61 18.92
CA ILE A 123 -0.07 -1.24 18.85
C ILE A 123 -0.03 -2.54 19.64
N LEU A 124 -0.53 -2.53 20.87
CA LEU A 124 -0.54 -3.72 21.73
C LEU A 124 -1.47 -4.81 21.20
N LYS A 125 -2.62 -4.44 20.60
CA LYS A 125 -3.52 -5.37 19.93
C LYS A 125 -2.85 -6.01 18.71
N ASP A 126 -2.21 -5.20 17.88
CA ASP A 126 -1.54 -5.64 16.65
C ASP A 126 -0.36 -6.58 16.96
N SER A 127 0.27 -6.46 18.15
CA SER A 127 1.34 -7.36 18.61
C SER A 127 0.85 -8.66 19.28
N GLY A 128 -0.47 -8.91 19.31
CA GLY A 128 -1.05 -10.10 19.95
C GLY A 128 -1.20 -9.99 21.46
N GLY A 129 -1.10 -8.77 22.03
CA GLY A 129 -1.44 -8.51 23.42
C GLY A 129 -2.94 -8.70 23.64
N ASN A 130 -3.32 -9.55 24.60
CA ASN A 130 -4.71 -9.83 24.89
C ASN A 130 -5.30 -8.67 25.72
N LEU A 131 -6.05 -7.77 25.08
CA LEU A 131 -6.62 -6.56 25.70
C LEU A 131 -8.11 -6.68 26.06
N ASP A 132 -8.68 -7.89 25.93
CA ASP A 132 -10.12 -8.14 26.11
C ASP A 132 -10.55 -8.29 27.59
N GLY A 133 -9.61 -8.18 28.52
CA GLY A 133 -9.89 -8.06 29.94
C GLY A 133 -9.82 -6.60 30.36
N ASN A 134 -10.77 -6.16 31.19
CA ASN A 134 -10.75 -4.88 31.92
C ASN A 134 -9.62 -4.82 32.97
N GLN A 135 -8.49 -5.50 32.70
CA GLN A 135 -7.31 -5.69 33.53
C GLN A 135 -6.09 -5.79 32.61
N PHE A 136 -5.32 -4.71 32.56
CA PHE A 136 -3.94 -4.76 33.03
C PHE A 136 -3.98 -4.00 34.35
#